data_AF-A0A2P7RTX1-F1
#
_entry.id   AF-A0A2P7RTX1-F1
#
_cell.length_a   1.000
_cell.length_b   1.000
_cell.length_c   1.000
_cell.angle_alpha   90.00
_cell.angle_beta   90.00
_cell.angle_gamma   90.00
#
_symmetry.space_group_name_H-M   'P 1'
#
loop_
_entity.id
_entity.type
_entity.pdbx_description
1 polymer ?
#
loop_
_entity_poly.entity_id
_entity_poly.type
_entity_poly.pdbx_seq_one_letter_code
_entity_poly.pdbx_strand_id
1 'polypeptide(L)'
;MSDATLLRLEAKFNANSDREEQAGDRIEELEAKFDRLRKRIRKTDQKLDRRTREGSLLFDKIMKTRATTLAGLLVKVRVRERWNTDDEKTEITILKSLVADLKAMGEERS
;
A
#
# COMPACT_ATOMS: atom_id res chain seq x y z
N MET A 1 -3.41 20.19 -63.61
CA MET A 1 -4.30 19.74 -62.52
C MET A 1 -5.61 20.48 -62.64
N SER A 2 -6.75 19.83 -62.43
CA SER A 2 -8.05 20.50 -62.39
C SER A 2 -8.44 20.87 -60.96
N ASP A 3 -9.24 21.91 -60.80
CA ASP A 3 -9.75 22.39 -59.51
C ASP A 3 -10.45 21.29 -58.69
N ALA A 4 -11.11 20.35 -59.38
CA ALA A 4 -11.75 19.19 -58.75
C ALA A 4 -10.74 18.30 -57.98
N THR A 5 -9.50 18.19 -58.47
CA THR A 5 -8.44 17.45 -57.77
C THR A 5 -7.98 18.20 -56.52
N LEU A 6 -7.91 19.54 -56.57
CA LEU A 6 -7.54 20.37 -55.42
C LEU A 6 -8.60 20.27 -54.31
N LEU A 7 -9.88 20.40 -54.64
CA LEU A 7 -10.99 20.27 -53.68
C LEU A 7 -10.99 18.88 -53.00
N ARG A 8 -10.67 17.82 -53.76
CA ARG A 8 -10.59 16.46 -53.20
C ARG A 8 -9.39 16.29 -52.25
N LEU A 9 -8.27 16.96 -52.52
CA LEU A 9 -7.09 16.92 -51.66
C LEU A 9 -7.33 17.74 -50.37
N GLU A 10 -7.96 18.90 -50.48
CA GLU A 10 -8.38 19.71 -49.34
C GLU A 10 -9.31 18.93 -48.40
N ALA A 11 -10.36 18.29 -48.94
CA ALA A 11 -11.27 17.49 -48.12
C ALA A 11 -10.56 16.34 -47.39
N LYS A 12 -9.57 15.71 -48.03
CA LYS A 12 -8.75 14.66 -47.39
C LYS A 12 -7.83 15.23 -46.31
N PHE A 13 -7.25 16.40 -46.56
CA PHE A 13 -6.40 17.09 -45.59
C PHE A 13 -7.20 17.46 -44.34
N ASN A 14 -8.35 18.10 -44.51
CA ASN A 14 -9.22 18.50 -43.40
C ASN A 14 -9.67 17.26 -42.59
N ALA A 15 -10.14 16.20 -43.26
CA ALA A 15 -10.51 14.97 -42.57
C ALA A 15 -9.35 14.28 -41.84
N ASN A 16 -8.10 14.51 -42.25
CA ASN A 16 -6.93 14.03 -41.52
C ASN A 16 -6.62 14.93 -40.32
N SER A 17 -6.69 16.26 -40.51
CA SER A 17 -6.53 17.26 -39.45
C SER A 17 -7.53 17.03 -38.31
N ASP A 18 -8.81 16.82 -38.64
CA ASP A 18 -9.86 16.56 -37.65
C ASP A 18 -9.59 15.28 -36.84
N ARG A 19 -9.01 14.25 -37.47
CA ARG A 19 -8.64 13.01 -36.77
C ARG A 19 -7.44 13.21 -35.85
N GLU A 20 -6.49 14.05 -36.25
CA GLU A 20 -5.33 14.39 -35.43
C GLU A 20 -5.76 15.17 -34.18
N GLU A 21 -6.65 16.14 -34.35
CA GLU A 21 -7.25 16.89 -33.23
C GLU A 21 -7.99 15.96 -32.26
N GLN A 22 -8.89 15.10 -32.77
CA GLN A 22 -9.60 14.13 -31.93
C GLN A 22 -8.67 13.14 -31.20
N ALA A 23 -7.55 12.76 -31.83
CA ALA A 23 -6.55 11.93 -31.19
C ALA A 23 -5.83 12.70 -30.07
N GLY A 24 -5.51 13.98 -30.29
CA GLY A 24 -4.96 14.89 -29.29
C GLY A 24 -5.86 15.02 -28.06
N ASP A 25 -7.13 15.35 -28.25
CA ASP A 25 -8.13 15.46 -27.17
C ASP A 25 -8.21 14.17 -26.34
N ARG A 26 -8.19 13.02 -27.03
CA ARG A 26 -8.24 11.71 -26.36
C ARG A 26 -6.98 11.41 -25.56
N ILE A 27 -5.81 11.85 -26.02
CA ILE A 27 -4.56 11.75 -25.27
C ILE A 27 -4.65 12.61 -24.00
N GLU A 28 -5.07 13.87 -24.10
CA GLU A 28 -5.21 14.76 -22.94
C GLU A 28 -6.17 14.18 -21.89
N GLU A 29 -7.30 13.62 -22.33
CA GLU A 29 -8.21 12.92 -21.42
C GLU A 29 -7.57 11.73 -20.70
N LEU A 30 -6.78 10.93 -21.43
CA LEU A 30 -6.11 9.77 -20.88
C LEU A 30 -5.02 10.18 -19.89
N GLU A 31 -4.25 11.22 -20.18
CA GLU A 31 -3.27 11.79 -19.26
C GLU A 31 -3.94 12.30 -17.99
N ALA A 32 -5.05 13.04 -18.11
CA ALA A 32 -5.81 13.50 -16.95
C ALA A 32 -6.36 12.35 -16.10
N LYS A 33 -6.83 11.26 -16.73
CA LYS A 33 -7.27 10.03 -16.04
C LYS A 33 -6.10 9.33 -15.34
N PHE A 34 -4.95 9.23 -16.00
CA PHE A 34 -3.74 8.63 -15.44
C PHE A 34 -3.24 9.41 -14.22
N ASP A 35 -3.21 10.74 -14.30
CA ASP A 35 -2.83 11.61 -13.19
C ASP A 35 -3.75 11.45 -11.97
N ARG A 36 -5.05 11.34 -12.20
CA ARG A 36 -6.03 11.05 -11.13
C ARG A 36 -5.77 9.69 -10.49
N LEU A 37 -5.48 8.66 -11.30
CA LEU A 37 -5.15 7.33 -10.80
C LEU A 37 -3.86 7.35 -9.98
N ARG A 38 -2.80 8.00 -10.48
CA ARG A 38 -1.52 8.15 -9.78
C ARG A 38 -1.68 8.84 -8.42
N LYS A 39 -2.48 9.91 -8.37
CA LYS A 39 -2.81 10.60 -7.09
C LYS A 39 -3.56 9.69 -6.12
N ARG A 40 -4.46 8.84 -6.60
CA ARG A 40 -5.18 7.86 -5.76
C ARG A 40 -4.25 6.79 -5.22
N ILE A 41 -3.37 6.23 -6.04
CA ILE A 41 -2.37 5.25 -5.62
C ILE A 41 -1.50 5.84 -4.49
N ARG A 42 -0.92 7.02 -4.71
CA ARG A 42 -0.08 7.69 -3.70
C ARG A 42 -0.81 7.92 -2.37
N LYS A 43 -2.09 8.32 -2.40
CA LYS A 43 -2.89 8.50 -1.18
C LYS A 43 -3.13 7.16 -0.45
N THR A 44 -3.34 6.08 -1.20
CA THR A 44 -3.52 4.75 -0.63
C THR A 44 -2.21 4.26 -0.01
N ASP A 45 -1.07 4.45 -0.68
CA ASP A 45 0.25 4.08 -0.16
C ASP A 45 0.56 4.83 1.15
N GLN A 46 0.29 6.13 1.20
CA GLN A 46 0.45 6.92 2.44
C GLN A 46 -0.45 6.43 3.57
N LYS A 47 -1.68 6.02 3.27
CA LYS A 47 -2.59 5.45 4.27
C LYS A 47 -2.10 4.08 4.74
N LEU A 48 -1.57 3.26 3.83
CA LEU A 48 -0.99 1.96 4.16
C LEU A 48 0.24 2.14 5.05
N ASP A 49 1.17 3.00 4.68
CA ASP A 49 2.37 3.33 5.45
C ASP A 49 2.02 3.82 6.87
N ARG A 50 1.06 4.74 6.99
CA ARG A 50 0.56 5.20 8.29
C ARG A 50 -0.02 4.05 9.13
N ARG A 51 -0.85 3.19 8.53
CA ARG A 51 -1.43 2.03 9.22
C ARG A 51 -0.36 1.02 9.64
N THR A 52 0.64 0.79 8.80
CA THR A 52 1.80 -0.06 9.14
C THR A 52 2.59 0.53 10.30
N ARG A 53 2.81 1.85 10.32
CA ARG A 53 3.48 2.54 11.43
C ARG A 53 2.69 2.48 12.73
N GLU A 54 1.39 2.78 12.70
CA GLU A 54 0.51 2.66 13.87
C GLU A 54 0.46 1.21 14.37
N GLY A 55 0.38 0.24 13.45
CA GLY A 55 0.45 -1.20 13.75
C GLY A 55 1.78 -1.59 14.42
N SER A 56 2.90 -1.08 13.91
CA SER A 56 4.24 -1.35 14.46
C SER A 56 4.39 -0.78 15.88
N LEU A 57 3.86 0.43 16.13
CA LEU A 57 3.85 1.00 17.48
C LEU A 57 3.01 0.17 18.46
N LEU A 58 1.85 -0.33 18.02
CA LEU A 58 1.01 -1.21 18.84
C LEU A 58 1.69 -2.56 19.07
N PHE A 59 2.31 -3.14 18.05
CA PHE A 59 3.09 -4.36 18.16
C PHE A 59 4.19 -4.22 19.22
N ASP A 60 5.00 -3.17 19.13
CA ASP A 60 6.07 -2.88 20.09
C ASP A 60 5.53 -2.73 21.51
N LYS A 61 4.41 -2.01 21.65
CA LYS A 61 3.76 -1.80 22.95
C LYS A 61 3.28 -3.12 23.55
N ILE A 62 2.68 -3.99 22.74
CA ILE A 62 2.21 -5.31 23.18
C ILE A 62 3.38 -6.18 23.62
N MET A 63 4.45 -6.26 22.81
CA MET A 63 5.61 -7.08 23.15
C MET A 63 6.35 -6.55 24.38
N LYS A 64 6.45 -5.23 24.58
CA LYS A 64 7.07 -4.63 25.78
C LYS A 64 6.23 -4.76 27.05
N THR A 65 4.91 -4.92 26.93
CA THR A 65 4.02 -5.03 28.09
C THR A 65 4.13 -6.43 28.68
N ARG A 66 4.55 -6.55 29.95
CA ARG A 66 4.70 -7.84 30.63
C ARG A 66 3.35 -8.57 30.75
N ALA A 67 3.32 -9.85 30.40
CA ALA A 67 2.17 -10.71 30.63
C ALA A 67 2.34 -11.45 31.96
N THR A 68 1.36 -11.31 32.87
CA THR A 68 1.34 -12.00 34.17
C THR A 68 0.42 -13.23 34.19
N THR A 69 -0.31 -13.46 33.08
CA THR A 69 -1.30 -14.54 32.97
C THR A 69 -1.15 -15.27 31.63
N LEU A 70 -1.63 -16.51 31.57
CA LEU A 70 -1.69 -17.29 30.33
C LEU A 70 -2.50 -16.56 29.24
N ALA A 71 -3.58 -15.88 29.61
CA ALA A 71 -4.36 -15.07 28.68
C ALA A 71 -3.52 -13.93 28.08
N GLY A 72 -2.65 -13.29 28.86
CA GLY A 72 -1.72 -12.27 28.39
C GLY A 72 -0.68 -12.82 27.40
N LEU A 73 -0.15 -14.03 27.66
CA LEU A 73 0.76 -14.71 26.73
C LEU A 73 0.06 -15.03 25.39
N LEU A 74 -1.18 -15.54 25.44
CA LEU A 74 -1.96 -15.84 24.25
C LEU A 74 -2.28 -14.60 23.40
N VAL A 75 -2.34 -13.41 23.99
CA VAL A 75 -2.44 -12.16 23.21
C VAL A 75 -1.20 -11.96 22.34
N LYS A 76 0.01 -12.15 22.89
CA LYS A 76 1.26 -12.00 22.13
C LYS A 76 1.35 -13.01 20.99
N VAL A 77 0.93 -14.26 21.22
CA VAL A 77 0.87 -15.30 20.17
C VAL A 77 -0.09 -14.92 19.04
N ARG A 78 -1.31 -14.49 19.36
CA ARG A 78 -2.28 -14.04 18.32
C ARG A 78 -1.78 -12.82 17.55
N VAL A 79 -1.07 -11.92 18.23
CA VAL A 79 -0.45 -10.75 17.58
C VAL A 79 0.66 -11.19 16.63
N ARG A 80 1.50 -12.17 17.00
CA ARG A 80 2.47 -12.79 16.08
C ARG A 80 1.78 -13.34 14.83
N GLU A 81 0.78 -14.19 15.00
CA GLU A 81 0.05 -14.83 13.89
C GLU A 81 -0.54 -13.82 12.91
N ARG A 82 -0.99 -12.67 13.43
CA ARG A 82 -1.60 -11.62 12.60
C ARG A 82 -0.58 -10.65 12.00
N TRP A 83 0.52 -10.37 12.71
CA TRP A 83 1.58 -9.48 12.24
C TRP A 83 2.37 -10.15 11.12
N ASN A 84 2.55 -11.49 11.16
CA ASN A 84 3.08 -12.35 10.09
C ASN A 84 4.10 -11.69 9.16
N THR A 85 5.12 -11.08 9.76
CA THR A 85 6.26 -10.53 9.04
C THR A 85 7.30 -11.62 8.96
N ASP A 86 7.77 -11.98 7.76
CA ASP A 86 8.95 -12.84 7.56
C ASP A 86 10.27 -12.13 7.98
N ASP A 87 10.19 -11.16 8.91
CA ASP A 87 11.30 -10.42 9.47
C ASP A 87 11.85 -11.12 10.71
N GLU A 88 13.07 -11.63 10.58
CA GLU A 88 13.79 -12.35 11.64
C GLU A 88 13.91 -11.54 12.93
N LYS A 89 14.12 -10.21 12.85
CA LYS A 89 14.24 -9.35 14.03
C LYS A 89 12.95 -9.28 14.83
N THR A 90 11.83 -9.22 14.13
CA THR A 90 10.49 -9.23 14.72
C THR A 90 10.23 -10.56 15.43
N GLU A 91 10.54 -11.69 14.79
CA GLU A 91 10.41 -13.01 15.41
C GLU A 91 11.27 -13.16 16.67
N ILE A 92 12.53 -12.72 16.63
CA ILE A 92 13.41 -12.69 17.81
C ILE A 92 12.81 -11.85 18.94
N THR A 93 12.17 -10.72 18.62
CA THR A 93 11.57 -9.81 19.61
C THR A 93 10.39 -10.48 20.32
N ILE A 94 9.54 -11.18 19.56
CA ILE A 94 8.41 -11.94 20.09
C ILE A 94 8.90 -13.06 21.01
N LEU A 95 9.88 -13.85 20.55
CA LEU A 95 10.45 -14.94 21.34
C LEU A 95 11.06 -14.45 22.65
N LYS A 96 11.88 -13.38 22.60
CA LYS A 96 12.46 -12.78 23.82
C LYS A 96 11.38 -12.32 24.79
N SER A 97 10.34 -11.68 24.29
CA SER A 97 9.23 -11.23 25.11
C SER A 97 8.49 -12.41 25.78
N LEU A 98 8.16 -13.45 25.03
CA LEU A 98 7.45 -14.62 25.56
C LEU A 98 8.30 -15.36 26.61
N VAL A 99 9.59 -15.53 26.35
CA VAL A 99 10.53 -16.15 27.31
C VAL A 99 10.62 -15.35 28.60
N ALA A 100 10.71 -14.02 28.51
CA ALA A 100 10.77 -13.15 29.69
C ALA A 100 9.50 -13.28 30.55
N ASP A 101 8.32 -13.27 29.92
CA ASP A 101 7.04 -13.43 30.62
C ASP A 101 6.90 -14.82 31.26
N LEU A 102 7.31 -15.88 30.56
CA LEU A 102 7.27 -17.25 31.08
C LEU A 102 8.20 -17.45 32.29
N LYS A 103 9.42 -16.88 32.26
CA LYS A 103 10.34 -16.92 33.40
C LYS A 103 9.77 -16.22 34.61
N ALA A 104 9.25 -15.01 34.42
CA ALA A 104 8.58 -14.23 35.45
C ALA A 104 7.42 -15.00 36.12
N MET A 105 6.59 -15.69 35.33
CA MET A 105 5.48 -16.48 35.86
C MET A 105 5.94 -17.75 36.61
N GLY A 106 7.10 -18.32 36.24
CA GLY A 106 7.70 -19.44 36.95
C GLY A 106 8.31 -19.04 38.29
N GLU A 107 8.94 -17.86 38.34
CA GLU A 107 9.51 -17.27 39.56
C GLU A 107 8.42 -16.83 40.56
N GLU A 108 7.28 -16.32 40.12
CA GLU A 108 6.14 -15.98 41.00
C GLU A 108 5.44 -17.21 41.62
N ARG A 109 5.74 -18.43 41.16
CA ARG A 109 5.16 -19.70 41.64
C ARG A 109 6.12 -20.54 42.49
N SER A 110 7.38 -20.11 42.66
CA SER A 110 8.41 -20.78 43.47
C SER A 110 8.63 -20.04 44.78
#